data_AF-A0A7K4HA96-F1
#
_entry.id   AF-A0A7K4HA96-F1
#
_cell.length_a   1.000
_cell.length_b   1.000
_cell.length_c   1.000
_cell.angle_alpha   90.00
_cell.angle_beta   90.00
_cell.angle_gamma   90.00
#
_symmetry.space_group_name_H-M   'P 1'
#
loop_
_entity.id
_entity.type
_entity.pdbx_description
1 polymer ?
#
loop_
_entity_poly.entity_id
_entity_poly.type
_entity_poly.pdbx_seq_one_letter_code
_entity_poly.pdbx_strand_id
1 'polypeptide(L)' 'MIFQSTVMITPLMIGIIIFFIIFWIVAIGLVVWVYKDAKKRDMNAAVWLLIVLLSGCIGCIIYLIVRE' A
#
# COMPACT_ATOMS: atom_id res chain seq x y z
N MET A 1 -25.85 12.16 -27.39
CA MET A 1 -25.81 11.30 -26.18
C MET A 1 -24.39 10.90 -25.78
N ILE A 2 -23.51 10.49 -26.71
CA ILE A 2 -22.14 10.02 -26.40
C ILE A 2 -21.24 11.11 -25.74
N PHE A 3 -21.34 12.36 -26.19
CA PHE A 3 -20.53 13.47 -25.64
C PHE A 3 -20.82 13.78 -24.16
N GLN A 4 -22.10 13.75 -23.76
CA GLN A 4 -22.47 14.02 -22.37
C GLN A 4 -22.03 12.88 -21.45
N SER A 5 -22.10 11.62 -21.91
CA SER A 5 -21.57 10.48 -21.15
C SER A 5 -20.05 10.55 -20.98
N THR A 6 -19.29 10.97 -21.99
CA THR A 6 -17.83 11.08 -21.87
C THR A 6 -17.40 12.15 -20.87
N VAL A 7 -18.12 13.28 -20.78
CA VAL A 7 -17.82 14.38 -19.84
C VAL A 7 -18.05 13.98 -18.39
N MET A 8 -18.99 13.05 -18.12
CA MET A 8 -19.26 12.57 -16.77
C MET A 8 -18.30 11.46 -16.32
N ILE A 9 -17.80 10.63 -17.24
CA ILE A 9 -16.94 9.47 -16.93
C ILE A 9 -15.46 9.87 -16.79
N THR A 10 -14.98 10.86 -17.56
CA THR A 10 -13.58 11.32 -17.51
C THR A 10 -13.12 11.80 -16.13
N PRO A 11 -13.83 12.66 -15.38
CA PRO A 11 -13.39 13.08 -14.05
C PRO A 11 -13.40 11.92 -13.04
N LEU A 12 -14.35 10.98 -13.15
CA LEU A 12 -14.39 9.78 -12.30
C LEU A 12 -13.15 8.90 -12.52
N MET A 13 -12.78 8.65 -13.79
CA MET A 13 -11.59 7.86 -14.13
C MET A 13 -10.31 8.51 -13.61
N ILE A 14 -10.18 9.84 -13.74
CA ILE A 14 -9.02 10.58 -13.22
C ILE A 14 -8.95 10.43 -11.68
N GLY A 15 -10.07 10.55 -10.98
CA GLY A 15 -10.13 10.36 -9.53
C GLY A 15 -9.69 8.96 -9.09
N ILE A 16 -10.13 7.92 -9.81
CA ILE A 16 -9.74 6.53 -9.54
C ILE A 16 -8.23 6.36 -9.74
N ILE A 17 -7.66 6.88 -10.82
CA ILE A 17 -6.22 6.81 -11.09
C ILE A 17 -5.41 7.46 -9.98
N ILE A 18 -5.81 8.66 -9.54
CA ILE A 18 -5.14 9.39 -8.44
C ILE A 18 -5.21 8.57 -7.14
N PHE A 19 -6.37 7.97 -6.84
CA PHE A 19 -6.53 7.12 -5.66
C PHE A 19 -5.58 5.92 -5.69
N PHE A 20 -5.47 5.22 -6.82
CA PHE A 20 -4.52 4.11 -6.97
C PHE A 20 -3.07 4.56 -6.81
N ILE A 21 -2.69 5.72 -7.37
CA ILE A 21 -1.34 6.26 -7.22
C ILE A 21 -1.02 6.50 -5.74
N ILE A 22 -1.92 7.17 -5.00
CA ILE A 22 -1.75 7.44 -3.58
C ILE A 22 -1.65 6.12 -2.79
N PHE A 23 -2.53 5.17 -3.09
CA PHE A 23 -2.52 3.85 -2.45
C PHE A 23 -1.18 3.13 -2.64
N TRP A 24 -0.62 3.15 -3.85
CA TRP A 24 0.69 2.54 -4.15
C TRP A 24 1.84 3.25 -3.42
N ILE A 25 1.82 4.58 -3.36
CA ILE A 25 2.83 5.35 -2.61
C ILE A 25 2.80 4.96 -1.13
N VAL A 26 1.61 4.87 -0.54
CA VAL A 26 1.44 4.45 0.85
C VAL A 26 1.92 3.01 1.04
N ALA A 27 1.54 2.09 0.15
CA ALA A 27 1.93 0.68 0.23
C ALA A 27 3.45 0.50 0.18
N ILE A 28 4.15 1.17 -0.74
CA ILE A 28 5.61 1.13 -0.85
C ILE A 28 6.26 1.73 0.40
N GLY A 29 5.77 2.89 0.85
CA GLY A 29 6.24 3.52 2.09
C GLY A 29 6.09 2.60 3.29
N LEU A 30 5.00 1.83 3.35
CA LEU A 30 4.72 0.86 4.39
C LEU A 30 5.73 -0.30 4.39
N VAL A 31 6.00 -0.91 3.23
CA VAL A 31 6.98 -2.01 3.12
C VAL A 31 8.37 -1.55 3.56
N VAL A 32 8.80 -0.36 3.11
CA VAL A 32 10.09 0.22 3.51
C VAL A 32 10.13 0.50 5.01
N TRP A 33 9.03 1.00 5.57
CA TRP A 33 8.91 1.26 7.01
C TRP A 33 9.01 -0.02 7.83
N VAL A 34 8.26 -1.08 7.47
CA VAL A 34 8.28 -2.38 8.15
C VAL A 34 9.69 -2.97 8.17
N TYR A 35 10.40 -2.92 7.04
CA TYR A 35 11.77 -3.42 6.98
C TYR A 35 12.71 -2.65 7.92
N LYS A 36 12.63 -1.32 7.92
CA LYS A 36 13.47 -0.48 8.79
C LYS A 36 13.12 -0.66 10.26
N ASP A 37 11.84 -0.82 10.59
CA ASP A 37 11.37 -1.06 11.96
C ASP A 37 11.80 -2.44 12.47
N ALA A 38 11.65 -3.48 11.66
CA ALA A 38 12.07 -4.85 12.01
C ALA A 38 13.59 -4.93 12.21
N LYS A 39 14.37 -4.25 11.36
CA LYS A 39 15.83 -4.18 11.47
C LYS A 39 16.29 -3.48 12.75
N LYS A 40 15.53 -2.49 13.24
CA LYS A 40 15.84 -1.80 14.51
C LYS A 40 15.54 -2.63 15.75
N ARG A 41 14.68 -3.65 15.62
CA ARG A 41 14.23 -4.53 16.71
C ARG A 41 14.98 -5.86 16.72
N ASP A 42 16.06 -5.99 15.96
CA ASP A 42 16.80 -7.24 15.74
C ASP A 42 15.91 -8.42 15.29
N MET A 43 14.75 -8.11 14.69
CA MET A 43 13.85 -9.09 14.10
C MET A 43 14.31 -9.41 12.68
N ASN A 44 13.85 -10.56 12.15
CA ASN A 44 14.21 -10.99 10.80
C ASN A 44 13.52 -10.12 9.73
N ALA A 45 14.12 -8.97 9.42
CA ALA A 45 13.53 -7.91 8.61
C ALA A 45 13.19 -8.36 7.18
N ALA A 46 13.98 -9.26 6.60
CA ALA A 46 13.72 -9.81 5.27
C ALA A 46 12.44 -10.66 5.24
N VAL A 47 12.18 -11.43 6.31
CA VAL A 47 10.97 -12.26 6.43
C VAL A 47 9.73 -11.37 6.57
N TRP A 48 9.80 -10.36 7.44
CA TRP A 48 8.70 -9.41 7.60
C TRP A 48 8.43 -8.61 6.35
N LEU A 49 9.47 -8.15 5.64
CA LEU A 49 9.30 -7.50 4.34
C LEU A 49 8.59 -8.44 3.35
N LEU A 50 9.00 -9.71 3.26
CA LEU A 50 8.38 -10.68 2.34
C LEU A 50 6.90 -10.91 2.67
N ILE A 51 6.56 -11.05 3.95
CA ILE A 51 5.17 -11.22 4.42
C ILE A 51 4.33 -10.01 4.01
N VAL A 52 4.80 -8.79 4.31
CA VAL A 52 4.06 -7.55 3.99
C VAL A 52 3.99 -7.31 2.49
N LEU A 53 5.00 -7.71 1.73
CA LEU A 53 4.99 -7.61 0.26
C LEU A 53 3.96 -8.56 -0.37
N LEU A 54 3.86 -9.80 0.12
CA LEU A 54 2.96 -10.83 -0.43
C LEU A 54 1.50 -10.64 0.01
N SER A 55 1.28 -10.25 1.27
CA SER A 55 -0.06 -10.12 1.85
C SER A 55 -0.56 -8.66 1.90
N GLY A 56 0.27 -7.71 1.48
CA GLY A 56 -0.07 -6.28 1.41
C GLY A 56 -0.41 -5.69 2.77
N CYS A 57 -1.53 -4.96 2.82
CA CYS A 57 -2.02 -4.31 4.04
C CYS A 57 -2.25 -5.29 5.19
N ILE A 58 -2.63 -6.54 4.91
CA ILE A 58 -2.91 -7.56 5.93
C ILE A 58 -1.62 -7.96 6.66
N GLY A 59 -0.54 -8.17 5.93
CA GLY A 59 0.77 -8.47 6.54
C GLY A 59 1.28 -7.32 7.39
N CYS A 60 1.03 -6.08 6.96
CA CYS A 60 1.34 -4.90 7.78
C CYS A 60 0.58 -4.94 9.11
N ILE A 61 -0.73 -5.21 9.10
CA ILE A 61 -1.53 -5.31 10.32
C ILE A 61 -0.99 -6.41 11.25
N ILE A 62 -0.65 -7.58 10.69
CA ILE A 62 -0.04 -8.68 11.45
C ILE A 62 1.30 -8.26 12.04
N TYR A 63 2.15 -7.59 11.26
CA TYR A 63 3.42 -7.05 11.75
C TYR A 63 3.20 -6.09 12.91
N LEU A 64 2.20 -5.21 12.83
CA LEU A 64 1.87 -4.25 13.89
C LEU A 64 1.43 -4.90 15.19
N ILE A 65 0.77 -6.06 15.12
CA ILE A 65 0.34 -6.83 16.29
C ILE A 65 1.51 -7.62 16.89
N VAL A 66 2.38 -8.18 16.04
CA VAL A 66 3.50 -9.04 16.50
C VAL A 66 4.72 -8.22 16.94
N ARG A 67 4.84 -6.96 16.52
CA ARG A 67 5.97 -6.08 16.91
C ARG A 67 5.88 -5.55 18.35
N GLU A 68 4.81 -5.87 19.09
CA GLU A 68 4.73 -5.64 20.54
C GLU A 68 5.83 -6.44 21.26
#